data_AF-A0A6C0LNZ2-F1
#
_entry.id   AF-A0A6C0LNZ2-F1
#
_cell.length_a   1.000
_cell.length_b   1.000
_cell.length_c   1.000
_cell.angle_alpha   90.00
_cell.angle_beta   90.00
_cell.angle_gamma   90.00
#
_symmetry.space_group_name_H-M   'P 1'
#
loop_
_entity.id
_entity.type
_entity.pdbx_description
1 polymer ?
#
loop_
_entity_poly.entity_id
_entity_poly.type
_entity_poly.pdbx_seq_one_letter_code
_entity_poly.pdbx_strand_id
1 'polypeptide(L)'
;MIKDLILKLVGPISILIEAYRIFNGTLLVIFVPGVCDGRACLPQQNFENGSTVYRINCGFNLAALLTFMVLYAVEIKREYTLNTYLRVNPELPSDSTTVKAAATKLTIERQEVIHSLDRLYQRAVRFTILVIFMNTVLSGYVIMTEYSNDKGPTLFATGTILIATKIYNILTIGNYDGYVSAYVQKRMEFNDAQPAALAIEAA
;
A
#
# COMPACT_ATOMS: atom_id res chain seq x y z
N MET A 1 21.72 -7.79 17.33
CA MET A 1 22.58 -7.03 16.39
C MET A 1 22.15 -7.12 14.93
N ILE A 2 22.21 -8.27 14.25
CA ILE A 2 21.73 -8.39 12.84
C ILE A 2 20.21 -8.17 12.74
N LYS A 3 19.42 -8.71 13.68
CA LYS A 3 17.96 -8.48 13.74
C LYS A 3 17.60 -7.01 14.01
N ASP A 4 18.35 -6.32 14.87
CA ASP A 4 18.15 -4.89 15.15
C ASP A 4 18.53 -4.01 13.96
N LEU A 5 19.57 -4.39 13.21
CA LEU A 5 19.98 -3.73 11.97
C LEU A 5 18.93 -3.94 10.86
N ILE A 6 18.39 -5.15 10.74
CA ILE A 6 17.30 -5.48 9.81
C ILE A 6 16.08 -4.62 10.15
N LEU A 7 15.67 -4.55 11.42
CA LEU A 7 14.49 -3.78 11.81
C LEU A 7 14.67 -2.27 11.61
N LYS A 8 15.85 -1.71 11.94
CA LYS A 8 16.14 -0.28 11.84
C LYS A 8 16.41 0.21 10.41
N LEU A 9 16.89 -0.65 9.50
CA LEU A 9 17.27 -0.26 8.14
C LEU A 9 16.30 -0.78 7.07
N VAL A 10 15.83 -2.02 7.17
CA VAL A 10 14.99 -2.66 6.13
C VAL A 10 13.55 -2.14 6.16
N GLY A 11 13.03 -1.80 7.34
CA GLY A 11 11.68 -1.22 7.47
C GLY A 11 11.52 0.08 6.69
N PRO A 12 12.33 1.12 6.97
CA PRO A 12 12.27 2.39 6.24
C PRO A 12 12.51 2.24 4.73
N ILE A 13 13.47 1.41 4.32
CA ILE A 13 13.76 1.14 2.90
C ILE A 13 12.56 0.48 2.21
N SER A 14 11.91 -0.48 2.88
CA SER A 14 10.73 -1.15 2.34
C SER A 14 9.58 -0.17 2.14
N ILE A 15 9.35 0.73 3.10
CA ILE A 15 8.34 1.80 3.00
C ILE A 15 8.64 2.74 1.83
N LEU A 16 9.90 3.14 1.64
CA LEU A 16 10.30 4.00 0.51
C LEU A 16 10.10 3.32 -0.84
N ILE A 17 10.47 2.04 -0.97
CA ILE A 17 10.25 1.26 -2.20
C ILE A 17 8.75 1.13 -2.47
N GLU A 18 7.95 0.89 -1.43
CA GLU A 18 6.51 0.84 -1.55
C GLU A 18 5.89 2.18 -1.99
N ALA A 19 6.34 3.30 -1.42
CA ALA A 19 5.92 4.63 -1.83
C ALA A 19 6.27 4.91 -3.30
N TYR A 20 7.48 4.53 -3.74
CA TYR A 20 7.89 4.63 -5.14
C TYR A 20 6.96 3.82 -6.06
N ARG A 21 6.61 2.58 -5.68
CA ARG A 21 5.70 1.72 -6.46
C ARG A 21 4.33 2.36 -6.65
N ILE A 22 3.80 2.97 -5.59
CA ILE A 22 2.48 3.61 -5.64
C ILE A 22 2.52 4.88 -6.47
N PHE A 23 3.56 5.69 -6.30
CA PHE A 23 3.70 6.91 -7.07
C PHE A 23 3.74 6.61 -8.58
N ASN A 24 4.53 5.63 -9.00
CA ASN A 24 4.59 5.21 -10.40
C ASN A 24 3.34 4.45 -10.87
N GLY A 25 2.70 3.68 -9.99
CA GLY A 25 1.53 2.86 -10.32
C GLY A 25 0.20 3.61 -10.33
N THR A 26 0.15 4.81 -9.75
CA THR A 26 -1.06 5.67 -9.73
C THR A 26 -1.00 6.80 -10.73
N LEU A 27 0.18 7.38 -10.95
CA LEU A 27 0.42 8.50 -11.87
C LEU A 27 0.76 8.05 -13.30
N LEU A 28 0.00 7.08 -13.80
CA LEU A 28 0.25 6.35 -15.06
C LEU A 28 0.31 7.26 -16.29
N VAL A 29 -0.47 8.35 -16.34
CA VAL A 29 -0.53 9.28 -17.47
C VAL A 29 0.42 10.47 -17.27
N ILE A 30 0.61 10.90 -16.03
CA ILE A 30 1.49 12.04 -15.71
C ILE A 30 2.97 11.71 -15.99
N PHE A 31 3.40 10.46 -15.77
CA PHE A 31 4.78 10.02 -16.04
C PHE A 31 5.03 9.48 -17.43
N VAL A 32 4.05 9.53 -18.31
CA VAL A 32 4.27 9.23 -19.73
C VAL A 32 4.67 10.53 -20.43
N PRO A 33 5.94 10.69 -20.82
CA PRO A 33 6.36 11.87 -21.56
C PRO A 33 5.76 11.80 -22.97
N GLY A 34 5.15 12.90 -23.40
CA GLY A 34 4.83 13.09 -24.82
C GLY A 34 6.06 13.56 -25.60
N VAL A 35 5.86 13.77 -26.90
CA VAL A 35 6.87 14.35 -27.78
C VAL A 35 6.54 15.83 -28.03
N CYS A 36 7.44 16.70 -27.60
CA CYS A 36 7.41 18.14 -27.82
C CYS A 36 8.66 18.51 -28.63
N ASP A 37 8.51 18.94 -29.88
CA ASP A 37 9.63 19.37 -30.73
C ASP A 37 10.79 18.35 -30.82
N GLY A 38 10.46 17.06 -30.92
CA GLY A 38 11.45 15.97 -31.03
C GLY A 38 12.15 15.58 -29.71
N ARG A 39 11.76 16.17 -28.58
CA ARG A 39 12.23 15.80 -27.24
C ARG A 39 11.07 15.35 -26.34
N ALA A 40 11.40 14.74 -25.22
CA ALA A 40 10.41 14.46 -24.17
C ALA A 40 9.83 15.78 -23.61
N CYS A 41 8.50 15.85 -23.52
CA CYS A 41 7.81 16.96 -22.85
C CYS A 41 8.03 16.92 -21.33
N LEU A 42 8.04 18.09 -20.69
CA LEU A 42 7.86 18.19 -19.25
C LEU A 42 6.39 17.86 -18.89
N PRO A 43 6.09 17.36 -17.67
CA PRO A 43 4.71 17.07 -17.27
C PRO A 43 3.76 18.27 -17.39
N GLN A 44 4.23 19.48 -17.08
CA GLN A 44 3.44 20.70 -17.26
C GLN A 44 3.10 20.96 -18.73
N GLN A 45 4.07 20.76 -19.64
CA GLN A 45 3.85 20.94 -21.08
C GLN A 45 2.88 19.90 -21.63
N ASN A 46 2.97 18.65 -21.15
CA ASN A 46 1.99 17.61 -21.44
C ASN A 46 0.58 18.00 -20.98
N PHE A 47 0.43 18.62 -19.80
CA PHE A 47 -0.86 19.05 -19.29
C PHE A 47 -1.46 20.23 -20.08
N GLU A 48 -0.63 21.22 -20.40
CA GLU A 48 -1.02 22.41 -21.17
C GLU A 48 -1.39 22.04 -22.61
N ASN A 49 -0.62 21.17 -23.26
CA ASN A 49 -0.85 20.77 -24.65
C ASN A 49 -1.76 19.53 -24.80
N GLY A 50 -2.04 18.83 -23.71
CA GLY A 50 -2.82 17.58 -23.71
C GLY A 50 -4.30 17.79 -23.96
N SER A 51 -4.97 16.71 -24.39
CA SER A 51 -6.40 16.69 -24.64
C SER A 51 -7.22 16.94 -23.35
N THR A 52 -8.51 17.24 -23.50
CA THR A 52 -9.41 17.32 -22.32
C THR A 52 -9.48 15.98 -21.59
N VAL A 53 -9.41 14.86 -22.33
CA VAL A 53 -9.41 13.51 -21.75
C VAL A 53 -8.13 13.27 -20.95
N TYR A 54 -6.97 13.69 -21.46
CA TYR A 54 -5.70 13.65 -20.71
C TYR A 54 -5.80 14.38 -19.37
N ARG A 55 -6.31 15.63 -19.37
CA ARG A 55 -6.41 16.45 -18.15
C ARG A 55 -7.35 15.86 -17.11
N ILE A 56 -8.49 15.32 -17.54
CA ILE A 56 -9.42 14.61 -16.66
C ILE A 56 -8.72 13.38 -16.04
N ASN A 57 -7.96 12.63 -16.85
CA ASN A 57 -7.18 11.49 -16.36
C ASN A 57 -6.08 11.86 -15.36
N CYS A 58 -5.43 13.02 -15.52
CA CYS A 58 -4.52 13.51 -14.49
C CYS A 58 -5.24 13.68 -13.14
N GLY A 59 -6.49 14.15 -13.17
CA GLY A 59 -7.34 14.19 -11.98
C GLY A 59 -7.59 12.82 -11.36
N PHE A 60 -7.93 11.81 -12.17
CA PHE A 60 -8.08 10.42 -11.70
C PHE A 60 -6.78 9.83 -11.14
N ASN A 61 -5.64 10.10 -11.77
CA ASN A 61 -4.31 9.69 -11.29
C ASN A 61 -4.03 10.26 -9.89
N LEU A 62 -4.29 11.56 -9.68
CA LEU A 62 -4.10 12.21 -8.38
C LEU A 62 -5.10 11.68 -7.33
N ALA A 63 -6.36 11.46 -7.70
CA ALA A 63 -7.36 10.86 -6.81
C ALA A 63 -6.98 9.43 -6.40
N ALA A 64 -6.42 8.65 -7.32
CA ALA A 64 -5.91 7.31 -7.06
C ALA A 64 -4.70 7.34 -6.10
N LEU A 65 -3.77 8.27 -6.30
CA LEU A 65 -2.65 8.49 -5.39
C LEU A 65 -3.14 8.84 -3.98
N LEU A 66 -4.06 9.80 -3.85
CA LEU A 66 -4.63 10.20 -2.56
C LEU A 66 -5.34 9.03 -1.87
N THR A 67 -6.09 8.23 -2.62
CA THR A 67 -6.75 7.03 -2.09
C THR A 67 -5.74 6.02 -1.54
N PHE A 68 -4.61 5.83 -2.23
CA PHE A 68 -3.52 5.02 -1.71
C PHE A 68 -2.87 5.62 -0.47
N MET A 69 -2.67 6.94 -0.41
CA MET A 69 -2.13 7.60 0.79
C MET A 69 -3.02 7.38 2.02
N VAL A 70 -4.34 7.43 1.84
CA VAL A 70 -5.30 7.10 2.91
C VAL A 70 -5.17 5.64 3.34
N LEU A 71 -5.07 4.71 2.38
CA LEU A 71 -4.83 3.30 2.70
C LEU A 71 -3.52 3.11 3.50
N TYR A 72 -2.45 3.82 3.14
CA TYR A 72 -1.17 3.78 3.87
C TYR A 72 -1.30 4.27 5.30
N ALA A 73 -2.03 5.37 5.51
CA ALA A 73 -2.28 5.87 6.86
C ALA A 73 -3.02 4.82 7.72
N VAL A 74 -3.98 4.10 7.12
CA VAL A 74 -4.69 3.00 7.79
C VAL A 74 -3.76 1.82 8.08
N GLU A 75 -2.89 1.44 7.14
CA GLU A 75 -1.88 0.38 7.32
C GLU A 75 -0.92 0.70 8.47
N ILE A 76 -0.38 1.92 8.51
CA ILE A 76 0.53 2.37 9.58
C ILE A 76 -0.17 2.35 10.94
N LYS A 77 -1.41 2.87 11.01
CA LYS A 77 -2.18 2.87 12.26
C LYS A 77 -2.47 1.46 12.75
N ARG A 78 -2.83 0.54 11.84
CA ARG A 78 -3.03 -0.88 12.14
C ARG A 78 -1.75 -1.52 12.67
N GLU A 79 -0.64 -1.32 11.98
CA GLU A 79 0.67 -1.88 12.37
C GLU A 79 1.10 -1.41 13.75
N TYR A 80 1.03 -0.10 14.00
CA TYR A 80 1.37 0.48 15.30
C TYR A 80 0.51 -0.12 16.42
N THR A 81 -0.81 -0.21 16.20
CA THR A 81 -1.75 -0.77 17.19
C THR A 81 -1.48 -2.25 17.47
N LEU A 82 -1.20 -3.04 16.43
CA LEU A 82 -0.84 -4.45 16.60
C LEU A 82 0.44 -4.60 17.40
N ASN A 83 1.46 -3.79 17.12
CA ASN A 83 2.74 -3.82 17.85
C ASN A 83 2.62 -3.32 19.31
N THR A 84 1.66 -2.45 19.61
CA THR A 84 1.39 -2.00 20.99
C THR A 84 0.74 -3.10 21.84
N TYR A 85 -0.14 -3.91 21.25
CA TYR A 85 -0.93 -4.90 21.98
C TYR A 85 -0.37 -6.31 21.93
N LEU A 86 0.32 -6.66 20.85
CA LEU A 86 0.84 -7.98 20.59
C LEU A 86 2.34 -7.90 20.29
N ARG A 87 3.06 -8.99 20.58
CA ARG A 87 4.49 -9.13 20.32
C ARG A 87 4.75 -10.35 19.46
N VAL A 88 5.85 -10.29 18.71
CA VAL A 88 6.38 -11.43 17.97
C VAL A 88 7.29 -12.23 18.91
N ASN A 89 6.89 -13.46 19.23
CA ASN A 89 7.63 -14.39 20.07
C ASN A 89 8.15 -15.58 19.22
N PRO A 90 9.48 -15.66 18.98
CA PRO A 90 10.07 -16.73 18.19
C PRO A 90 9.98 -18.14 18.80
N GLU A 91 9.69 -18.24 20.10
CA GLU A 91 9.59 -19.51 20.82
C GLU A 91 8.21 -20.16 20.67
N LEU A 92 7.22 -19.39 20.20
CA LEU A 92 5.87 -19.85 19.94
C LEU A 92 5.66 -20.09 18.43
N PRO A 93 4.83 -21.07 18.05
CA PRO A 93 4.40 -21.23 16.67
C PRO A 93 3.84 -19.93 16.09
N SER A 94 4.17 -19.62 14.83
CA SER A 94 3.63 -18.49 14.07
C SER A 94 2.58 -18.98 13.09
N ASP A 95 1.58 -19.69 13.60
CA ASP A 95 0.41 -20.10 12.83
C ASP A 95 -0.83 -19.30 13.25
N SER A 96 -1.77 -19.17 12.33
CA SER A 96 -3.01 -18.40 12.54
C SER A 96 -3.83 -18.83 13.76
N THR A 97 -3.74 -20.09 14.21
CA THR A 97 -4.46 -20.57 15.39
C THR A 97 -3.80 -20.08 16.68
N THR A 98 -2.47 -20.14 16.74
CA THR A 98 -1.67 -19.63 17.86
C THR A 98 -1.82 -18.11 18.00
N VAL A 99 -1.83 -17.37 16.89
CA VAL A 99 -2.03 -15.91 16.88
C VAL A 99 -3.43 -15.51 17.36
N LYS A 100 -4.47 -16.21 16.90
CA LYS A 100 -5.84 -15.98 17.39
C LYS A 100 -5.92 -16.28 18.89
N ALA A 101 -5.30 -17.37 19.36
CA ALA A 101 -5.25 -17.69 20.78
C ALA A 101 -4.51 -16.62 21.60
N ALA A 102 -3.41 -16.07 21.09
CA ALA A 102 -2.72 -14.95 21.74
C ALA A 102 -3.61 -13.70 21.85
N ALA A 103 -4.35 -13.38 20.78
CA ALA A 103 -5.27 -12.26 20.80
C ALA A 103 -6.43 -12.42 21.79
N THR A 104 -6.90 -13.65 22.03
CA THR A 104 -7.96 -13.89 23.05
C THR A 104 -7.50 -13.61 24.48
N LYS A 105 -6.18 -13.55 24.75
CA LYS A 105 -5.63 -13.19 26.06
C LYS A 105 -5.69 -11.68 26.34
N LEU A 106 -5.97 -10.86 25.32
CA LEU A 106 -6.15 -9.42 25.48
C LEU A 106 -7.49 -9.09 26.14
N THR A 107 -7.57 -7.91 26.76
CA THR A 107 -8.85 -7.38 27.27
C THR A 107 -9.84 -7.15 26.12
N ILE A 108 -11.15 -7.24 26.42
CA ILE A 108 -12.23 -7.06 25.44
C ILE A 108 -12.09 -5.73 24.69
N GLU A 109 -11.74 -4.65 25.41
CA GLU A 109 -11.53 -3.32 24.83
C GLU A 109 -10.43 -3.31 23.76
N ARG A 110 -9.28 -3.96 24.01
CA ARG A 110 -8.17 -4.02 23.05
C ARG A 110 -8.53 -4.87 21.83
N GLN A 111 -9.27 -5.96 22.02
CA GLN A 111 -9.76 -6.78 20.92
C GLN A 111 -10.70 -5.98 20.03
N GLU A 112 -11.62 -5.20 20.61
CA GLU A 112 -12.56 -4.37 19.85
C GLU A 112 -11.85 -3.30 19.02
N VAL A 113 -10.81 -2.66 19.57
CA VAL A 113 -9.97 -1.71 18.82
C VAL A 113 -9.33 -2.39 17.61
N ILE A 114 -8.69 -3.55 17.79
CA ILE A 114 -8.07 -4.31 16.69
C ILE A 114 -9.12 -4.66 15.62
N HIS A 115 -10.26 -5.21 16.02
CA HIS A 115 -11.33 -5.58 15.09
C HIS A 115 -11.92 -4.37 14.35
N SER A 116 -12.03 -3.21 15.00
CA SER A 116 -12.51 -1.98 14.36
C SER A 116 -11.54 -1.48 13.28
N LEU A 117 -10.23 -1.55 13.54
CA LEU A 117 -9.20 -1.17 12.59
C LEU A 117 -9.13 -2.14 11.41
N ASP A 118 -9.29 -3.44 11.65
CA ASP A 118 -9.29 -4.43 10.58
C ASP A 118 -10.49 -4.25 9.64
N ARG A 119 -11.69 -3.97 10.19
CA ARG A 119 -12.86 -3.60 9.37
C ARG A 119 -12.63 -2.33 8.55
N LEU A 120 -12.00 -1.31 9.13
CA LEU A 120 -11.64 -0.08 8.43
C LEU A 120 -10.65 -0.36 7.30
N TYR A 121 -9.61 -1.17 7.57
CA TYR A 121 -8.62 -1.60 6.59
C TYR A 121 -9.28 -2.32 5.41
N GLN A 122 -10.14 -3.31 5.66
CA GLN A 122 -10.82 -4.02 4.57
C GLN A 122 -11.69 -3.12 3.71
N ARG A 123 -12.41 -2.16 4.31
CA ARG A 123 -13.20 -1.17 3.55
C ARG A 123 -12.30 -0.27 2.70
N ALA A 124 -11.19 0.21 3.27
CA ALA A 124 -10.20 1.01 2.56
C ALA A 124 -9.60 0.24 1.38
N VAL A 125 -9.18 -1.02 1.58
CA VAL A 125 -8.64 -1.88 0.52
C VAL A 125 -9.61 -2.05 -0.64
N ARG A 126 -10.89 -2.39 -0.37
CA ARG A 126 -11.91 -2.57 -1.41
C ARG A 126 -12.14 -1.29 -2.20
N PHE A 127 -12.19 -0.15 -1.52
CA PHE A 127 -12.34 1.15 -2.15
C PHE A 127 -11.12 1.50 -3.02
N THR A 128 -9.89 1.29 -2.51
CA THR A 128 -8.66 1.54 -3.27
C THR A 128 -8.58 0.68 -4.52
N ILE A 129 -8.94 -0.60 -4.46
CA ILE A 129 -8.95 -1.49 -5.62
C ILE A 129 -9.89 -0.95 -6.71
N LEU A 130 -11.09 -0.50 -6.33
CA LEU A 130 -12.06 0.07 -7.27
C LEU A 130 -11.49 1.33 -7.95
N VAL A 131 -10.96 2.27 -7.17
CA VAL A 131 -10.38 3.52 -7.70
C VAL A 131 -9.21 3.22 -8.64
N ILE A 132 -8.35 2.28 -8.28
CA ILE A 132 -7.17 1.93 -9.09
C ILE A 132 -7.55 1.22 -10.37
N PHE A 133 -8.53 0.33 -10.32
CA PHE A 133 -9.06 -0.31 -11.51
C PHE A 133 -9.55 0.73 -12.52
N MET A 134 -10.38 1.69 -12.07
CA MET A 134 -10.84 2.79 -12.93
C MET A 134 -9.68 3.63 -13.46
N ASN A 135 -8.72 3.98 -12.58
CA ASN A 135 -7.55 4.74 -12.96
C ASN A 135 -6.71 4.04 -14.04
N THR A 136 -6.47 2.74 -13.90
CA THR A 136 -5.70 1.94 -14.87
C THR A 136 -6.43 1.82 -16.21
N VAL A 137 -7.74 1.57 -16.22
CA VAL A 137 -8.53 1.48 -17.46
C VAL A 137 -8.53 2.80 -18.21
N LEU A 138 -8.84 3.90 -17.52
CA LEU A 138 -8.86 5.23 -18.13
C LEU A 138 -7.46 5.64 -18.61
N SER A 139 -6.42 5.39 -17.82
CA SER A 139 -5.03 5.69 -18.19
C SER A 139 -4.60 4.89 -19.41
N GLY A 140 -4.96 3.60 -19.46
CA GLY A 140 -4.70 2.73 -20.60
C GLY A 140 -5.36 3.24 -21.87
N TYR A 141 -6.61 3.72 -21.80
CA TYR A 141 -7.28 4.33 -22.95
C TYR A 141 -6.48 5.51 -23.51
N VAL A 142 -6.17 6.51 -22.68
CA VAL A 142 -5.42 7.70 -23.12
C VAL A 142 -4.05 7.34 -23.69
N ILE A 143 -3.33 6.43 -23.07
CA ILE A 143 -1.98 6.05 -23.52
C ILE A 143 -2.03 5.31 -24.85
N MET A 144 -3.01 4.42 -25.05
CA MET A 144 -3.15 3.68 -26.31
C MET A 144 -3.70 4.52 -27.46
N THR A 145 -4.40 5.62 -27.18
CA THR A 145 -4.91 6.51 -28.23
C THR A 145 -3.96 7.67 -28.55
N GLU A 146 -3.32 8.25 -27.54
CA GLU A 146 -2.54 9.50 -27.69
C GLU A 146 -1.01 9.28 -27.64
N TYR A 147 -0.53 8.16 -27.07
CA TYR A 147 0.90 7.91 -26.82
C TYR A 147 1.39 6.54 -27.28
N SER A 148 0.65 5.86 -28.17
CA SER A 148 0.92 4.46 -28.56
C SER A 148 2.22 4.27 -29.34
N ASN A 149 2.70 5.28 -30.06
CA ASN A 149 3.90 5.18 -30.90
C ASN A 149 5.20 5.55 -30.15
N ASP A 150 5.09 5.95 -28.88
CA ASP A 150 6.21 6.36 -28.04
C ASP A 150 6.49 5.34 -26.93
N LYS A 151 7.23 5.75 -25.89
CA LYS A 151 7.52 4.93 -24.70
C LYS A 151 6.30 4.69 -23.80
N GLY A 152 5.15 5.28 -24.11
CA GLY A 152 3.93 5.27 -23.30
C GLY A 152 3.46 3.87 -22.90
N PRO A 153 3.26 2.92 -23.84
CA PRO A 153 2.81 1.57 -23.52
C PRO A 153 3.74 0.82 -22.56
N THR A 154 5.06 0.97 -22.69
CA THR A 154 6.06 0.33 -21.82
C THR A 154 6.04 0.90 -20.40
N LEU A 155 5.94 2.23 -20.29
CA LEU A 155 5.81 2.93 -19.00
C LEU A 155 4.50 2.54 -18.29
N PHE A 156 3.40 2.48 -19.04
CA PHE A 156 2.10 2.02 -18.55
C PHE A 156 2.15 0.58 -18.05
N ALA A 157 2.73 -0.34 -18.82
CA ALA A 157 2.85 -1.75 -18.44
C ALA A 157 3.66 -1.90 -17.15
N THR A 158 4.80 -1.19 -17.06
CA THR A 158 5.65 -1.22 -15.86
C THR A 158 4.91 -0.69 -14.64
N GLY A 159 4.27 0.49 -14.73
CA GLY A 159 3.49 1.06 -13.63
C GLY A 159 2.33 0.15 -13.19
N THR A 160 1.66 -0.49 -14.15
CA THR A 160 0.55 -1.42 -13.88
C THR A 160 1.04 -2.69 -13.16
N ILE A 161 2.23 -3.21 -13.48
CA ILE A 161 2.82 -4.35 -12.76
C ILE A 161 3.17 -3.97 -11.31
N LEU A 162 3.72 -2.77 -11.10
CA LEU A 162 4.07 -2.29 -9.76
C LEU A 162 2.81 -2.19 -8.87
N ILE A 163 1.71 -1.65 -9.42
CA ILE A 163 0.46 -1.54 -8.67
C ILE A 163 -0.21 -2.90 -8.45
N ALA A 164 -0.17 -3.80 -9.44
CA ALA A 164 -0.68 -5.17 -9.31
C ALA A 164 0.02 -5.93 -8.17
N THR A 165 1.33 -5.73 -8.01
CA THR A 165 2.11 -6.33 -6.91
C THR A 165 1.64 -5.80 -5.55
N LYS A 166 1.35 -4.49 -5.42
CA LYS A 166 0.80 -3.95 -4.16
C LYS A 166 -0.64 -4.47 -3.91
N ILE A 167 -1.46 -4.58 -4.94
CA ILE A 167 -2.81 -5.17 -4.84
C ILE A 167 -2.74 -6.62 -4.32
N TYR A 168 -1.82 -7.42 -4.87
CA TYR A 168 -1.58 -8.78 -4.38
C TYR A 168 -1.20 -8.80 -2.89
N ASN A 169 -0.32 -7.90 -2.45
CA ASN A 169 0.08 -7.82 -1.04
C ASN A 169 -1.10 -7.46 -0.12
N ILE A 170 -1.89 -6.42 -0.44
CA ILE A 170 -3.02 -6.01 0.42
C ILE A 170 -4.14 -7.05 0.44
N LEU A 171 -4.37 -7.78 -0.66
CA LEU A 171 -5.33 -8.88 -0.71
C LEU A 171 -4.88 -10.09 0.10
N THR A 172 -3.60 -10.44 0.02
CA THR A 172 -3.06 -11.57 0.80
C THR A 172 -2.99 -11.27 2.30
N ILE A 173 -2.87 -10.00 2.70
CA ILE A 173 -3.00 -9.57 4.10
C ILE A 173 -4.47 -9.59 4.53
N GLY A 174 -5.36 -8.99 3.74
CA GLY A 174 -6.79 -8.86 4.08
C GLY A 174 -7.54 -10.20 4.14
N ASN A 175 -7.10 -11.21 3.39
CA ASN A 175 -7.68 -12.56 3.40
C ASN A 175 -6.97 -13.52 4.37
N TYR A 176 -5.97 -13.05 5.13
CA TYR A 176 -5.28 -13.90 6.07
C TYR A 176 -6.02 -13.93 7.41
N ASP A 177 -6.20 -15.12 7.94
CA ASP A 177 -7.00 -15.35 9.15
C ASP A 177 -6.31 -14.89 10.45
N GLY A 178 -5.01 -14.56 10.41
CA GLY A 178 -4.22 -14.08 11.55
C GLY A 178 -3.79 -12.61 11.47
N TYR A 179 -3.19 -12.10 12.56
CA TYR A 179 -2.61 -10.75 12.62
C TYR A 179 -1.18 -10.74 12.06
N VAL A 180 -1.05 -10.35 10.79
CA VAL A 180 0.23 -10.26 10.07
C VAL A 180 0.65 -8.81 9.86
N SER A 181 1.97 -8.56 9.98
CA SER A 181 2.62 -7.29 9.66
C SER A 181 2.51 -6.96 8.17
N ALA A 182 2.23 -5.68 7.86
CA ALA A 182 2.21 -5.20 6.48
C ALA A 182 3.62 -4.90 5.92
N TYR A 183 4.66 -4.80 6.76
CA TYR A 183 5.95 -4.21 6.38
C TYR A 183 7.16 -5.15 6.53
N VAL A 184 7.03 -6.29 7.22
CA VAL A 184 8.14 -7.25 7.37
C VAL A 184 8.06 -8.35 6.30
N GLN A 185 9.08 -8.43 5.43
CA GLN A 185 9.11 -9.31 4.26
C GLN A 185 9.04 -10.82 4.56
N LYS A 186 9.46 -11.25 5.76
CA LYS A 186 9.12 -12.57 6.30
C LYS A 186 7.89 -12.33 7.17
N ARG A 187 6.74 -12.96 6.84
CA ARG A 187 5.49 -12.83 7.63
C ARG A 187 5.82 -13.12 9.10
N MET A 188 6.06 -12.09 9.88
CA MET A 188 6.20 -12.19 11.33
C MET A 188 4.80 -12.03 11.86
N GLU A 189 4.30 -13.09 12.49
CA GLU A 189 2.98 -13.08 13.09
C GLU A 189 3.08 -12.60 14.52
N PHE A 190 2.14 -11.75 14.93
CA PHE A 190 2.05 -11.26 16.29
C PHE A 190 1.41 -12.34 17.18
N ASN A 191 2.22 -13.29 17.64
CA ASN A 191 1.78 -14.55 18.26
C ASN A 191 1.81 -14.57 19.80
N ASP A 192 1.99 -13.42 20.45
CA ASP A 192 1.97 -13.32 21.91
C ASP A 192 1.40 -11.97 22.38
N ALA A 193 0.87 -11.90 23.60
CA ALA A 193 0.22 -10.70 24.14
C ALA A 193 1.18 -9.87 24.99
N GLN A 194 1.13 -8.54 24.83
CA GLN A 194 1.93 -7.61 25.64
C GLN A 194 1.30 -7.45 27.04
N PRO A 195 2.06 -7.60 28.14
CA PRO A 195 1.53 -7.38 29.49
C PRO A 195 1.13 -5.90 29.68
N ALA A 196 0.03 -5.66 30.41
CA ALA A 196 -0.63 -4.35 30.48
C ALA A 196 0.27 -3.20 30.96
N ALA A 197 1.25 -3.49 31.83
CA ALA A 197 2.17 -2.50 32.40
C ALA A 197 3.10 -1.84 31.36
N LEU A 198 3.43 -2.52 30.27
CA LEU A 198 4.38 -2.01 29.25
C LEU A 198 3.70 -1.27 28.08
N ALA A 199 2.37 -1.34 27.97
CA ALA A 199 1.63 -0.68 26.89
C ALA A 199 1.42 0.82 27.12
N ILE A 200 1.56 1.29 28.38
CA ILE A 200 1.32 2.68 28.79
C ILE A 200 2.53 3.57 28.49
N GLU A 201 3.74 3.01 28.40
CA GLU A 201 4.97 3.78 28.12
C GLU A 201 5.19 4.07 26.62
N ALA A 202 4.37 3.48 25.72
CA ALA A 202 4.52 3.60 24.28
C ALA A 202 3.48 4.51 23.61
N ALA A 203 2.55 5.10 24.38
CA ALA A 203 1.53 6.05 23.93
C ALA A 203 2.02 7.49 24.08
#